data_AF-A0A3R8IUT3-F1
#
_entry.id   AF-A0A3R8IUT3-F1
#
_cell.length_a   1.000
_cell.length_b   1.000
_cell.length_c   1.000
_cell.angle_alpha   90.00
_cell.angle_beta   90.00
_cell.angle_gamma   90.00
#
_symmetry.space_group_name_H-M   'P 1'
#
loop_
_entity.id
_entity.type
_entity.pdbx_description
1 polymer ?
#
loop_
_entity_poly.entity_id
_entity_poly.type
_entity_poly.pdbx_seq_one_letter_code
_entity_poly.pdbx_strand_id
1 'polypeptide(L)'
;MSNTPTYLTQFQQKAQLRLQEMDVEWRRTLFERFREICREEMLDVMKSLLSTMNSPEALAQKLEEMSAASHIAQDGLHDMLEQTRKEVQLLAEQVKAPPPVSVDTTELEELTKESRTRQEQLFTQTMRQQENSAAQIKEEVRQGSDSSRRTVIWMMILAMVLTILICAATVFSMKFFGTAALLTKTDIEGVKTRETEMAMLEAKVQALVAQKSELEKEFQQLTARREALQVELRQSAEMQSAATANLTALQQQLTKLRALEEQFRFKMVKGETGGVFVEIPADAKPFEHQGQTFIQMK
;
A
#
# COMPACT_ATOMS: atom_id res chain seq x y z
N MET A 1 -14.50 -10.15 -76.61
CA MET A 1 -13.38 -11.12 -76.65
C MET A 1 -13.65 -12.17 -75.59
N SER A 2 -14.00 -13.38 -76.02
CA SER A 2 -14.33 -14.51 -75.15
C SER A 2 -13.05 -15.14 -74.61
N ASN A 3 -12.82 -15.05 -73.30
CA ASN A 3 -11.74 -15.77 -72.63
C ASN A 3 -12.09 -17.26 -72.59
N THR A 4 -11.62 -18.01 -73.58
CA THR A 4 -11.64 -19.47 -73.53
C THR A 4 -10.73 -19.94 -72.39
N PRO A 5 -11.21 -20.81 -71.49
CA PRO A 5 -10.40 -21.32 -70.40
C PRO A 5 -9.23 -22.13 -70.98
N THR A 6 -8.01 -21.70 -70.66
CA THR A 6 -6.77 -22.40 -71.01
C THR A 6 -6.80 -23.77 -70.35
N TYR A 7 -7.00 -24.82 -71.15
CA TYR A 7 -6.90 -26.20 -70.69
C TYR A 7 -5.45 -26.49 -70.28
N LEU A 8 -5.20 -26.49 -68.96
CA LEU A 8 -3.93 -26.92 -68.38
C LEU A 8 -3.64 -28.36 -68.81
N THR A 9 -2.39 -28.62 -69.18
CA THR A 9 -1.94 -29.96 -69.56
C THR A 9 -2.12 -30.94 -68.38
N GLN A 10 -2.34 -32.24 -68.65
CA GLN A 10 -2.52 -33.25 -67.59
C GLN A 10 -1.37 -33.24 -66.56
N PHE A 11 -0.16 -32.91 -67.00
CA PHE A 11 1.00 -32.78 -66.12
C PHE A 11 0.86 -31.59 -65.15
N GLN A 12 0.37 -30.44 -65.63
CA GLN A 12 0.12 -29.26 -64.79
C GLN A 12 -1.04 -29.49 -63.80
N GLN A 13 -2.09 -30.21 -64.21
CA GLN A 13 -3.17 -30.60 -63.30
C GLN A 13 -2.68 -31.52 -62.18
N LYS A 14 -1.83 -32.50 -62.50
CA LYS A 14 -1.24 -33.40 -61.51
C LYS A 14 -0.27 -32.68 -60.57
N ALA A 15 0.49 -31.71 -61.07
CA ALA A 15 1.36 -30.87 -60.26
C ALA A 15 0.56 -29.97 -59.30
N GLN A 16 -0.55 -29.39 -59.77
CA GLN A 16 -1.45 -28.59 -58.93
C GLN A 16 -2.11 -29.43 -57.83
N LEU A 17 -2.54 -30.65 -58.13
CA LEU A 17 -3.09 -31.56 -57.12
C LEU A 17 -2.08 -31.90 -56.03
N ARG A 18 -0.83 -32.22 -56.39
CA ARG A 18 0.23 -32.45 -55.40
C ARG A 18 0.56 -31.22 -54.56
N LEU A 19 0.55 -30.03 -55.16
CA LEU A 19 0.73 -28.78 -54.42
C LEU A 19 -0.42 -28.54 -53.44
N GLN A 20 -1.67 -28.84 -53.82
CA GLN A 20 -2.81 -28.75 -52.91
C GLN A 20 -2.74 -29.78 -51.77
N GLU A 21 -2.32 -31.02 -52.06
CA GLU A 21 -2.11 -32.04 -51.04
C GLU A 21 -1.03 -31.62 -50.03
N MET A 22 0.11 -31.12 -50.52
CA MET A 22 1.18 -30.58 -49.67
C MET A 22 0.74 -29.36 -48.87
N ASP A 23 -0.05 -28.46 -49.45
CA ASP A 23 -0.60 -27.30 -48.73
C ASP A 23 -1.55 -27.73 -47.59
N VAL A 24 -2.36 -28.77 -47.80
CA VAL A 24 -3.27 -29.30 -46.78
C VAL A 24 -2.48 -29.96 -45.65
N GLU A 25 -1.46 -30.77 -45.96
CA GLU A 25 -0.59 -31.40 -44.97
C GLU A 25 0.21 -30.36 -44.18
N TRP A 26 0.73 -29.34 -44.86
CA TRP A 26 1.46 -28.24 -44.21
C TRP A 26 0.55 -27.45 -43.26
N ARG A 27 -0.68 -27.12 -43.69
CA ARG A 27 -1.67 -26.46 -42.82
C ARG A 27 -2.02 -27.31 -41.61
N ARG A 28 -2.22 -28.62 -41.79
CA ARG A 28 -2.51 -29.55 -40.68
C ARG A 28 -1.38 -29.56 -39.67
N THR A 29 -0.14 -29.70 -40.14
CA THR A 29 1.06 -29.71 -39.29
C THR A 29 1.22 -28.39 -38.53
N LEU A 30 0.97 -27.26 -39.20
CA LEU A 30 1.04 -25.93 -38.58
C LEU A 30 -0.04 -25.74 -37.52
N PHE A 31 -1.28 -26.21 -37.76
CA PHE A 31 -2.35 -26.18 -36.78
C PHE A 31 -2.08 -27.08 -35.57
N GLU A 32 -1.52 -28.27 -35.78
CA GLU A 32 -1.12 -29.17 -34.68
C GLU A 32 -0.02 -28.54 -33.83
N ARG A 33 1.01 -27.94 -34.44
CA ARG A 33 2.06 -27.21 -33.71
C ARG A 33 1.55 -25.99 -32.97
N PHE A 34 0.66 -25.21 -33.59
CA PHE A 34 0.04 -24.06 -32.93
C PHE A 34 -0.78 -24.50 -31.71
N ARG A 35 -1.55 -25.59 -31.83
CA ARG A 35 -2.35 -26.14 -30.74
C ARG A 35 -1.48 -26.65 -29.58
N GLU A 36 -0.34 -27.26 -29.90
CA GLU A 36 0.65 -27.72 -28.94
C GLU A 36 1.26 -26.54 -28.16
N ILE A 37 1.72 -25.50 -28.87
CA ILE A 37 2.24 -24.26 -28.27
C ILE A 37 1.19 -23.59 -27.38
N CYS A 38 -0.06 -23.42 -27.86
CA CYS A 38 -1.11 -22.84 -27.05
C CYS A 38 -1.41 -23.65 -25.78
N ARG A 39 -1.27 -24.97 -25.83
CA ARG A 39 -1.49 -25.85 -24.68
C ARG A 39 -0.36 -25.73 -23.66
N GLU A 40 0.88 -25.70 -24.11
CA GLU A 40 2.06 -25.53 -23.27
C GLU A 40 2.05 -24.14 -22.60
N GLU A 41 1.84 -23.08 -23.37
CA GLU A 41 1.76 -21.71 -22.86
C GLU A 41 0.58 -21.52 -21.90
N MET A 42 -0.61 -22.08 -22.20
CA MET A 42 -1.73 -22.04 -21.25
C MET A 42 -1.42 -22.79 -19.95
N LEU A 43 -0.72 -23.93 -20.03
CA LEU A 43 -0.33 -24.70 -18.84
C LEU A 43 0.67 -23.92 -17.98
N ASP A 44 1.62 -23.24 -18.61
CA ASP A 44 2.60 -22.41 -17.90
C ASP A 44 1.98 -21.14 -17.31
N VAL A 45 1.04 -20.51 -18.03
CA VAL A 45 0.23 -19.41 -17.48
C VAL A 45 -0.64 -19.90 -16.32
N MET A 46 -1.29 -21.07 -16.43
CA MET A 46 -2.06 -21.65 -15.33
C MET A 46 -1.17 -21.98 -14.13
N LYS A 47 0.01 -22.59 -14.34
CA LYS A 47 0.98 -22.85 -13.26
C LYS A 47 1.48 -21.57 -12.64
N SER A 48 1.76 -20.55 -13.44
CA SER A 48 2.19 -19.23 -12.95
C SER A 48 1.07 -18.55 -12.17
N LEU A 49 -0.19 -18.64 -12.61
CA LEU A 49 -1.34 -18.10 -11.88
C LEU A 49 -1.58 -18.86 -10.58
N LEU A 50 -1.46 -20.19 -10.60
CA LEU A 50 -1.54 -21.04 -9.41
C LEU A 50 -0.38 -20.81 -8.44
N SER A 51 0.80 -20.40 -8.91
CA SER A 51 1.95 -20.09 -8.05
C SER A 51 2.02 -18.64 -7.57
N THR A 52 1.40 -17.70 -8.30
CA THR A 52 1.36 -16.27 -7.93
C THR A 52 0.09 -15.86 -7.21
N MET A 53 -1.01 -16.59 -7.36
CA MET A 53 -2.12 -16.51 -6.41
C MET A 53 -1.68 -17.24 -5.15
N ASN A 54 -1.15 -16.48 -4.18
CA ASN A 54 -1.17 -16.90 -2.78
C ASN A 54 -2.56 -17.50 -2.52
N SER A 55 -2.61 -18.74 -2.03
CA SER A 55 -3.88 -19.39 -1.74
C SER A 55 -4.76 -18.41 -0.93
N PRO A 56 -6.08 -18.41 -1.11
CA PRO A 56 -6.96 -17.55 -0.31
C PRO A 56 -6.72 -17.72 1.20
N GLU A 57 -6.25 -18.89 1.62
CA GLU A 57 -5.75 -19.17 2.97
C GLU A 57 -4.46 -18.39 3.32
N ALA A 58 -3.47 -18.33 2.42
CA ALA A 58 -2.25 -17.56 2.65
C ALA A 58 -2.52 -16.05 2.71
N LEU A 59 -3.49 -15.54 1.94
CA LEU A 59 -3.95 -14.16 2.05
C LEU A 59 -4.68 -13.90 3.36
N ALA A 60 -5.57 -14.79 3.77
CA ALA A 60 -6.26 -14.69 5.06
C ALA A 60 -5.26 -14.73 6.23
N GLN A 61 -4.27 -15.62 6.17
CA GLN A 61 -3.20 -15.71 7.15
C GLN A 61 -2.37 -14.43 7.20
N LYS A 62 -2.00 -13.84 6.06
CA LYS A 62 -1.27 -12.55 6.02
C LYS A 62 -2.11 -11.39 6.56
N LEU A 63 -3.43 -11.43 6.35
CA LEU A 63 -4.36 -10.43 6.87
C LEU A 63 -4.49 -10.55 8.40
N GLU A 64 -4.54 -11.79 8.89
CA GLU A 64 -4.54 -12.10 10.32
C GLU A 64 -3.21 -11.68 10.97
N GLU A 65 -2.06 -12.00 10.36
CA GLU A 65 -0.72 -11.57 10.80
C GLU A 65 -0.59 -10.04 10.85
N MET A 66 -1.08 -9.33 9.83
CA MET A 66 -1.11 -7.85 9.86
C MET A 66 -2.04 -7.31 10.94
N SER A 67 -3.22 -7.93 11.12
CA SER A 67 -4.15 -7.50 12.17
C SER A 67 -3.56 -7.73 13.57
N ALA A 68 -2.88 -8.85 13.79
CA ALA A 68 -2.20 -9.18 15.03
C ALA A 68 -1.02 -8.22 15.28
N ALA A 69 -0.20 -7.95 14.26
CA ALA A 69 0.89 -6.97 14.35
C ALA A 69 0.37 -5.56 14.67
N SER A 70 -0.76 -5.16 14.06
CA SER A 70 -1.42 -3.88 14.34
C SER A 70 -1.94 -3.80 15.78
N HIS A 71 -2.55 -4.87 16.29
CA HIS A 71 -3.03 -4.93 17.67
C HIS A 71 -1.86 -4.85 18.66
N ILE A 72 -0.80 -5.62 18.46
CA ILE A 72 0.41 -5.56 19.29
C ILE A 72 1.02 -4.15 19.30
N ALA A 73 1.05 -3.48 18.14
CA ALA A 73 1.53 -2.11 18.05
C ALA A 73 0.62 -1.11 18.79
N GLN A 74 -0.70 -1.26 18.70
CA GLN A 74 -1.67 -0.43 19.43
C GLN A 74 -1.56 -0.63 20.94
N ASP A 75 -1.49 -1.87 21.40
CA ASP A 75 -1.38 -2.21 22.82
C ASP A 75 -0.07 -1.67 23.40
N GLY A 76 1.06 -1.83 22.68
CA GLY A 76 2.34 -1.25 23.11
C GLY A 76 2.33 0.27 23.18
N LEU A 77 1.56 0.94 22.32
CA LEU A 77 1.38 2.40 22.36
C LEU A 77 0.51 2.82 23.55
N HIS A 78 -0.51 2.02 23.88
CA HIS A 78 -1.36 2.24 25.05
C HIS A 78 -0.56 2.09 26.35
N ASP A 79 0.23 1.03 26.48
CA ASP A 79 1.12 0.79 27.62
C ASP A 79 2.12 1.94 27.82
N MET A 80 2.71 2.42 26.72
CA MET A 80 3.65 3.55 26.75
C MET A 80 2.96 4.85 27.21
N LEU A 81 1.74 5.11 26.74
CA LEU A 81 0.94 6.26 27.17
C LEU A 81 0.55 6.15 28.64
N GLU A 82 0.17 4.96 29.11
CA GLU A 82 -0.18 4.74 30.50
C GLU A 82 1.03 4.90 31.43
N GLN A 83 2.20 4.40 31.03
CA GLN A 83 3.45 4.62 31.74
C GLN A 83 3.80 6.12 31.81
N THR A 84 3.73 6.82 30.67
CA THR A 84 3.99 8.26 30.61
C THR A 84 3.03 9.03 31.52
N ARG A 85 1.74 8.63 31.55
CA ARG A 85 0.74 9.21 32.45
C ARG A 85 1.10 9.01 33.92
N LYS A 86 1.55 7.81 34.31
CA LYS A 86 1.97 7.50 35.69
C LYS A 86 3.19 8.32 36.10
N GLU A 87 4.19 8.45 35.23
CA GLU A 87 5.38 9.27 35.48
C GLU A 87 5.02 10.75 35.65
N VAL A 88 4.13 11.29 34.80
CA VAL A 88 3.64 12.68 34.93
C VAL A 88 2.86 12.88 36.23
N GLN A 89 2.04 11.90 36.66
CA GLN A 89 1.34 11.96 37.94
C GLN A 89 2.31 11.96 39.13
N LEU A 90 3.34 11.11 39.12
CA LEU A 90 4.37 11.07 40.16
C LEU A 90 5.12 12.41 40.25
N LEU A 91 5.51 12.99 39.11
CA LEU A 91 6.15 14.30 39.08
C LEU A 91 5.22 15.40 39.62
N ALA A 92 3.93 15.35 39.28
CA ALA A 92 2.94 16.31 39.78
C ALA A 92 2.70 16.19 41.30
N GLU A 93 2.76 14.98 41.86
CA GLU A 93 2.68 14.75 43.31
C GLU A 93 3.95 15.22 44.03
N GLN A 94 5.13 14.97 43.46
CA GLN A 94 6.40 15.47 44.01
C GLN A 94 6.46 17.00 44.04
N VAL A 95 5.89 17.68 43.04
CA VAL A 95 5.80 19.16 43.01
C VAL A 95 4.80 19.71 44.03
N LYS A 96 3.77 18.94 44.43
CA LYS A 96 2.79 19.36 45.46
C LYS A 96 3.29 19.17 46.89
N ALA A 97 4.30 18.32 47.12
CA ALA A 97 4.86 18.12 48.45
C ALA A 97 5.65 19.38 48.88
N PRO A 98 5.52 19.84 50.14
CA PRO A 98 6.30 20.97 50.65
C PRO A 98 7.80 20.66 50.56
N PRO A 99 8.64 21.62 50.15
CA PRO A 99 10.05 21.36 49.85
C PRO A 99 10.80 20.88 51.11
N PRO A 100 11.50 19.74 51.05
CA PRO A 100 12.43 19.36 52.10
C PRO A 100 13.59 20.37 52.16
N VAL A 101 14.03 20.68 53.39
CA VAL A 101 14.91 21.81 53.74
C VAL A 101 16.37 21.65 53.26
N SER A 102 16.70 20.58 52.53
CA SER A 102 17.98 20.44 51.84
C SER A 102 17.80 19.50 50.65
N VAL A 103 17.62 20.06 49.46
CA VAL A 103 17.53 19.29 48.22
C VAL A 103 18.95 19.04 47.74
N ASP A 104 19.39 17.78 47.78
CA ASP A 104 20.65 17.33 47.19
C ASP A 104 20.51 17.41 45.66
N THR A 105 21.03 18.50 45.07
CA THR A 105 20.86 18.81 43.64
C THR A 105 21.53 17.78 42.71
N THR A 106 22.46 16.99 43.24
CA THR A 106 23.21 15.95 42.52
C THR A 106 22.35 14.74 42.18
N GLU A 107 21.50 14.26 43.09
CA GLU A 107 20.61 13.11 42.83
C GLU A 107 19.55 13.47 41.77
N LEU A 108 19.02 14.70 41.81
CA LEU A 108 18.07 15.18 40.82
C LEU A 108 18.69 15.33 39.42
N GLU A 109 19.96 15.71 39.35
CA GLU A 109 20.71 15.84 38.09
C GLU A 109 21.06 14.47 37.48
N GLU A 110 21.33 13.45 38.30
CA GLU A 110 21.51 12.07 37.84
C GLU A 110 20.19 11.46 37.34
N LEU A 111 19.09 11.65 38.07
CA LEU A 111 17.76 11.16 37.67
C LEU A 111 17.26 11.78 36.35
N THR A 112 17.52 13.08 36.16
CA THR A 112 17.18 13.76 34.90
C THR A 112 18.07 13.31 33.73
N LYS A 113 19.36 13.01 33.96
CA LYS A 113 20.25 12.42 32.95
C LYS A 113 19.84 10.99 32.59
N GLU A 114 19.46 10.17 33.56
CA GLU A 114 18.99 8.80 33.32
C GLU A 114 17.65 8.79 32.56
N SER A 115 16.70 9.64 32.96
CA SER A 115 15.43 9.82 32.25
C SER A 115 15.65 10.25 30.79
N ARG A 116 16.54 11.22 30.58
CA ARG A 116 16.87 11.71 29.23
C ARG A 116 17.50 10.62 28.36
N THR A 117 18.45 9.84 28.90
CA THR A 117 19.09 8.77 28.13
C THR A 117 18.11 7.62 27.83
N ARG A 118 17.21 7.26 28.76
CA ARG A 118 16.10 6.32 28.46
C ARG A 118 15.18 6.84 27.37
N GLN A 119 14.81 8.12 27.42
CA GLN A 119 13.93 8.71 26.41
C GLN A 119 14.59 8.77 25.03
N GLU A 120 15.88 9.10 24.96
CA GLU A 120 16.66 9.07 23.71
C GLU A 120 16.79 7.63 23.16
N GLN A 121 16.99 6.63 24.02
CA GLN A 121 17.04 5.21 23.61
C GLN A 121 15.71 4.73 23.06
N LEU A 122 14.59 4.99 23.75
CA LEU A 122 13.25 4.64 23.29
C LEU A 122 12.92 5.32 21.96
N PHE A 123 13.23 6.62 21.85
CA PHE A 123 13.01 7.36 20.61
C PHE A 123 13.81 6.75 19.45
N THR A 124 15.10 6.47 19.66
CA THR A 124 15.96 5.87 18.63
C THR A 124 15.48 4.49 18.22
N GLN A 125 15.02 3.67 19.17
CA GLN A 125 14.46 2.35 18.89
C GLN A 125 13.16 2.45 18.08
N THR A 126 12.28 3.38 18.44
CA THR A 126 11.01 3.60 17.72
C THR A 126 11.28 4.11 16.29
N MET A 127 12.24 5.01 16.13
CA MET A 127 12.64 5.57 14.84
C MET A 127 13.21 4.48 13.91
N ARG A 128 14.10 3.62 14.43
CA ARG A 128 14.63 2.47 13.68
C ARG A 128 13.54 1.47 13.28
N GLN A 129 12.58 1.21 14.18
CA GLN A 129 11.47 0.33 13.87
C GLN A 129 10.57 0.92 12.78
N GLN A 130 10.31 2.23 12.84
CA GLN A 130 9.53 2.93 11.81
C GLN A 130 10.26 2.98 10.46
N GLU A 131 11.57 3.22 10.43
CA GLU A 131 12.39 3.18 9.21
C GLU A 131 12.37 1.79 8.57
N ASN A 132 12.54 0.72 9.36
CA ASN A 132 12.47 -0.66 8.87
C ASN A 132 11.09 -0.99 8.29
N SER A 133 10.02 -0.53 8.95
CA SER A 133 8.65 -0.72 8.48
C SER A 133 8.40 0.02 7.17
N ALA A 134 8.85 1.27 7.07
CA ALA A 134 8.72 2.08 5.87
C ALA A 134 9.51 1.49 4.69
N ALA A 135 10.71 0.95 4.95
CA ALA A 135 11.52 0.28 3.95
C ALA A 135 10.83 -0.99 3.41
N GLN A 136 10.23 -1.79 4.30
CA GLN A 136 9.45 -2.97 3.90
C GLN A 136 8.23 -2.60 3.07
N ILE A 137 7.44 -1.60 3.49
CA ILE A 137 6.27 -1.14 2.72
C ILE A 137 6.69 -0.63 1.33
N LYS A 138 7.80 0.10 1.24
CA LYS A 138 8.31 0.60 -0.04
C LYS A 138 8.71 -0.55 -0.98
N GLU A 139 9.33 -1.60 -0.45
CA GLU A 139 9.71 -2.77 -1.24
C GLU A 139 8.48 -3.60 -1.66
N GLU A 140 7.48 -3.75 -0.79
CA GLU A 140 6.21 -4.42 -1.14
C GLU A 140 5.41 -3.64 -2.19
N VAL A 141 5.37 -2.31 -2.12
CA VAL A 141 4.74 -1.45 -3.15
C VAL A 141 5.46 -1.57 -4.49
N ARG A 142 6.80 -1.64 -4.46
CA ARG A 142 7.61 -1.83 -5.67
C ARG A 142 7.35 -3.21 -6.29
N GLN A 143 7.33 -4.27 -5.48
CA GLN A 143 6.97 -5.62 -5.95
C GLN A 143 5.53 -5.69 -6.48
N GLY A 144 4.58 -5.00 -5.83
CA GLY A 144 3.19 -4.92 -6.27
C GLY A 144 3.01 -4.15 -7.60
N SER A 145 3.82 -3.11 -7.83
CA SER A 145 3.85 -2.39 -9.10
C SER A 145 4.38 -3.26 -10.24
N ASP A 146 5.45 -4.01 -9.99
CA ASP A 146 6.07 -4.86 -11.01
C ASP A 146 5.21 -6.08 -11.37
N SER A 147 4.51 -6.66 -10.40
CA SER A 147 3.53 -7.74 -10.66
C SER A 147 2.30 -7.21 -11.40
N SER A 148 1.78 -6.04 -11.03
CA SER A 148 0.64 -5.40 -11.70
C SER A 148 0.92 -5.11 -13.18
N ARG A 149 2.10 -4.56 -13.50
CA ARG A 149 2.51 -4.30 -14.89
C ARG A 149 2.57 -5.58 -15.72
N ARG A 150 3.10 -6.67 -15.16
CA ARG A 150 3.13 -7.97 -15.83
C ARG A 150 1.71 -8.47 -16.10
N THR A 151 0.82 -8.43 -15.11
CA THR A 151 -0.57 -8.87 -15.27
C THR A 151 -1.32 -8.07 -16.34
N VAL A 152 -1.11 -6.74 -16.40
CA VAL A 152 -1.73 -5.89 -17.43
C VAL A 152 -1.24 -6.26 -18.83
N ILE A 153 0.07 -6.49 -19.01
CA ILE A 153 0.63 -6.90 -20.31
C ILE A 153 0.07 -8.26 -20.74
N TRP A 154 -0.01 -9.22 -19.82
CA TRP A 154 -0.59 -10.54 -20.09
C TRP A 154 -2.06 -10.46 -20.49
N MET A 155 -2.87 -9.67 -19.78
CA MET A 155 -4.28 -9.46 -20.13
C MET A 155 -4.44 -8.80 -21.50
N MET A 156 -3.55 -7.88 -21.87
CA MET A 156 -3.57 -7.23 -23.18
C MET A 156 -3.24 -8.21 -24.31
N ILE A 157 -2.28 -9.11 -24.11
CA ILE A 157 -1.94 -10.19 -25.06
C ILE A 157 -3.13 -11.14 -25.22
N LEU A 158 -3.73 -11.58 -24.10
CA LEU A 158 -4.89 -12.49 -24.11
C LEU A 158 -6.08 -11.89 -24.84
N ALA A 159 -6.38 -10.61 -24.59
CA ALA A 159 -7.42 -9.88 -25.30
C ALA A 159 -7.15 -9.83 -26.82
N MET A 160 -5.91 -9.53 -27.22
CA MET A 160 -5.52 -9.47 -28.63
C MET A 160 -5.72 -10.83 -29.33
N VAL A 161 -5.28 -11.92 -28.70
CA VAL A 161 -5.46 -13.29 -29.23
C VAL A 161 -6.93 -13.65 -29.37
N LEU A 162 -7.77 -13.28 -28.40
CA LEU A 162 -9.21 -13.52 -28.45
C LEU A 162 -9.87 -12.78 -29.63
N THR A 163 -9.51 -11.51 -29.86
CA THR A 163 -10.00 -10.75 -31.02
C THR A 163 -9.59 -11.40 -32.34
N ILE A 164 -8.36 -11.90 -32.46
CA ILE A 164 -7.89 -12.57 -33.68
C ILE A 164 -8.70 -13.85 -33.93
N LEU A 165 -8.97 -14.64 -32.88
CA LEU A 165 -9.78 -15.86 -32.99
C LEU A 165 -11.22 -15.56 -33.41
N ILE A 166 -11.84 -14.52 -32.86
CA ILE A 166 -13.20 -14.11 -33.25
C ILE A 166 -13.21 -13.67 -34.72
N CYS A 167 -12.25 -12.84 -35.14
CA CYS A 167 -12.12 -12.42 -36.54
C CYS A 167 -11.92 -13.62 -37.48
N ALA A 168 -11.06 -14.58 -37.12
CA ALA A 168 -10.84 -15.79 -37.91
C ALA A 168 -12.10 -16.67 -37.99
N ALA A 169 -12.85 -16.81 -36.89
CA ALA A 169 -14.08 -17.57 -36.85
C ALA A 169 -15.17 -16.95 -37.75
N THR A 170 -15.29 -15.62 -37.77
CA THR A 170 -16.26 -14.92 -38.64
C THR A 170 -15.93 -15.07 -40.13
N VAL A 171 -14.65 -15.06 -40.52
CA VAL A 171 -14.24 -15.29 -41.91
C VAL A 171 -14.48 -16.75 -42.32
N PHE A 172 -14.27 -17.69 -41.40
CA PHE A 172 -14.51 -19.11 -41.65
C PHE A 172 -16.01 -19.40 -41.82
N SER A 173 -16.87 -18.83 -40.97
CA SER A 173 -18.32 -19.02 -41.09
C SER A 173 -18.89 -18.43 -42.39
N MET A 174 -18.40 -17.27 -42.84
CA MET A 174 -18.82 -16.70 -44.13
C MET A 174 -18.44 -17.59 -45.33
N LYS A 175 -17.30 -18.30 -45.27
CA LYS A 175 -16.92 -19.23 -46.35
C LYS A 175 -17.70 -20.54 -46.34
N PHE A 176 -18.11 -21.02 -45.17
CA PHE A 176 -18.80 -22.30 -45.05
C PHE A 176 -20.30 -22.21 -45.36
N PHE A 177 -20.94 -21.07 -45.09
CA PHE A 177 -22.36 -20.86 -45.42
C PHE A 177 -22.63 -20.44 -46.87
N GLY A 178 -21.61 -20.15 -47.67
CA GLY A 178 -21.76 -19.79 -49.09
C GLY A 178 -22.11 -20.95 -50.02
N THR A 179 -22.03 -22.21 -49.56
CA THR A 179 -22.19 -23.41 -50.41
C THR A 179 -22.85 -24.58 -49.68
N ALA A 180 -24.17 -24.56 -49.49
CA ALA A 180 -25.03 -25.76 -49.32
C ALA A 180 -26.52 -25.31 -49.38
N ALA A 181 -27.33 -25.68 -50.38
CA ALA A 181 -27.86 -27.00 -50.74
C ALA A 181 -29.09 -27.42 -49.90
N LEU A 182 -30.26 -27.37 -50.58
CA LEU A 182 -31.54 -28.07 -50.40
C LEU A 182 -31.81 -28.75 -49.04
N LEU A 183 -32.73 -28.13 -48.27
CA LEU A 183 -33.27 -28.65 -47.02
C LEU A 183 -33.97 -30.00 -47.19
N THR A 184 -33.53 -30.98 -46.41
CA THR A 184 -34.21 -32.26 -46.20
C THR A 184 -35.09 -32.19 -44.94
N LYS A 185 -36.13 -33.02 -44.86
CA LYS A 185 -37.14 -33.01 -43.77
C LYS A 185 -36.57 -33.23 -42.35
N THR A 186 -35.38 -33.83 -42.24
CA THR A 186 -34.59 -34.01 -41.01
C THR A 186 -33.93 -32.70 -40.54
N ASP A 187 -33.71 -31.74 -41.43
CA ASP A 187 -33.18 -30.41 -41.07
C ASP A 187 -34.23 -29.56 -40.34
N ILE A 188 -35.54 -29.83 -40.54
CA ILE A 188 -36.63 -29.10 -39.88
C ILE A 188 -36.71 -29.44 -38.38
N GLU A 189 -36.41 -30.67 -37.99
CA GLU A 189 -36.31 -31.06 -36.57
C GLU A 189 -34.99 -30.56 -35.94
N GLY A 190 -33.89 -30.58 -36.69
CA GLY A 190 -32.61 -29.97 -36.27
C GLY A 190 -32.65 -28.45 -36.17
N VAL A 191 -33.52 -27.77 -36.92
CA VAL A 191 -33.76 -26.33 -36.79
C VAL A 191 -34.50 -26.01 -35.50
N LYS A 192 -35.49 -26.82 -35.08
CA LYS A 192 -36.18 -26.61 -33.80
C LYS A 192 -35.26 -26.78 -32.59
N THR A 193 -34.36 -27.76 -32.60
CA THR A 193 -33.39 -27.92 -31.52
C THR A 193 -32.40 -26.76 -31.48
N ARG A 194 -31.92 -26.31 -32.65
CA ARG A 194 -31.07 -25.11 -32.75
C ARG A 194 -31.78 -23.83 -32.31
N GLU A 195 -33.08 -23.70 -32.57
CA GLU A 195 -33.88 -22.55 -32.14
C GLU A 195 -34.04 -22.53 -30.62
N THR A 196 -34.22 -23.70 -29.98
CA THR A 196 -34.21 -23.80 -28.51
C THR A 196 -32.83 -23.55 -27.90
N GLU A 197 -31.76 -24.00 -28.54
CA GLU A 197 -30.38 -23.73 -28.11
C GLU A 197 -30.02 -22.25 -28.25
N MET A 198 -30.46 -21.60 -29.34
CA MET A 198 -30.29 -20.16 -29.54
C MET A 198 -31.06 -19.36 -28.50
N ALA A 199 -32.31 -19.72 -28.20
CA ALA A 199 -33.09 -19.07 -27.14
C ALA A 199 -32.43 -19.23 -25.76
N MET A 200 -31.85 -20.40 -25.47
CA MET A 200 -31.12 -20.63 -24.23
C MET A 200 -29.81 -19.84 -24.16
N LEU A 201 -29.08 -19.74 -25.28
CA LEU A 201 -27.89 -18.89 -25.37
C LEU A 201 -28.24 -17.41 -25.22
N GLU A 202 -29.32 -16.94 -25.84
CA GLU A 202 -29.77 -15.57 -25.75
C GLU A 202 -30.16 -15.20 -24.32
N ALA A 203 -30.87 -16.10 -23.61
CA ALA A 203 -31.16 -15.94 -22.18
C ALA A 203 -29.87 -15.88 -21.33
N LYS A 204 -28.87 -16.72 -21.62
CA LYS A 204 -27.57 -16.68 -20.94
C LYS A 204 -26.81 -15.39 -21.22
N VAL A 205 -26.82 -14.91 -22.46
CA VAL A 205 -26.18 -13.64 -22.84
C VAL A 205 -26.86 -12.48 -22.12
N GLN A 206 -28.19 -12.44 -22.06
CA GLN A 206 -28.91 -11.41 -21.31
C GLN A 206 -28.58 -11.47 -19.81
N ALA A 207 -28.50 -12.66 -19.22
CA ALA A 207 -28.09 -12.82 -17.82
C ALA A 207 -26.65 -12.33 -17.58
N LEU A 208 -25.72 -12.64 -18.48
CA LEU A 208 -24.34 -12.16 -18.39
C LEU A 208 -24.24 -10.64 -18.60
N VAL A 209 -25.05 -10.05 -19.48
CA VAL A 209 -25.13 -8.60 -19.67
C VAL A 209 -25.66 -7.92 -18.41
N ALA A 210 -26.68 -8.48 -17.76
CA ALA A 210 -27.19 -7.98 -16.49
C ALA A 210 -26.12 -8.05 -15.39
N GLN A 211 -25.43 -9.19 -15.24
CA GLN A 211 -24.32 -9.35 -14.29
C GLN A 211 -23.18 -8.36 -14.58
N LYS A 212 -22.81 -8.17 -15.85
CA LYS A 212 -21.79 -7.19 -16.23
C LYS A 212 -22.20 -5.78 -15.82
N SER A 213 -23.46 -5.40 -16.04
CA SER A 213 -23.95 -4.06 -15.67
C SER A 213 -23.93 -3.83 -14.16
N GLU A 214 -24.16 -4.88 -13.37
CA GLU A 214 -24.11 -4.79 -11.91
C GLU A 214 -22.67 -4.68 -11.41
N LEU A 215 -21.77 -5.50 -11.95
CA LEU A 215 -20.33 -5.41 -11.71
C LEU A 215 -19.75 -4.04 -12.11
N GLU A 216 -20.19 -3.45 -13.22
CA GLU A 216 -19.78 -2.10 -13.62
C GLU A 216 -20.23 -1.04 -12.60
N LYS A 217 -21.43 -1.15 -12.02
CA LYS A 217 -21.87 -0.25 -10.94
C LYS A 217 -21.04 -0.43 -9.67
N GLU A 218 -20.80 -1.66 -9.24
CA GLU A 218 -19.96 -1.95 -8.08
C GLU A 218 -18.55 -1.40 -8.28
N PHE A 219 -17.99 -1.56 -9.48
CA PHE A 219 -16.69 -1.02 -9.82
C PHE A 219 -16.66 0.52 -9.77
N GLN A 220 -17.71 1.19 -10.26
CA GLN A 220 -17.84 2.65 -10.16
C GLN A 220 -17.93 3.10 -8.70
N GLN A 221 -18.72 2.41 -7.86
CA GLN A 221 -18.83 2.71 -6.43
C GLN A 221 -17.50 2.53 -5.70
N LEU A 222 -16.79 1.42 -5.97
CA LEU A 222 -15.46 1.16 -5.40
C LEU A 222 -14.44 2.21 -5.84
N THR A 223 -14.50 2.64 -7.11
CA THR A 223 -13.63 3.69 -7.63
C THR A 223 -13.89 5.02 -6.93
N ALA A 224 -15.15 5.42 -6.79
CA ALA A 224 -15.51 6.63 -6.05
C ALA A 224 -15.07 6.58 -4.59
N ARG A 225 -15.24 5.42 -3.92
CA ARG A 225 -14.79 5.22 -2.54
C ARG A 225 -13.27 5.30 -2.40
N ARG A 226 -12.54 4.75 -3.37
CA ARG A 226 -11.07 4.84 -3.43
C ARG A 226 -10.61 6.29 -3.57
N GLU A 227 -11.24 7.05 -4.46
CA GLU A 227 -10.91 8.47 -4.65
C GLU A 227 -11.18 9.29 -3.38
N ALA A 228 -12.31 9.05 -2.72
CA ALA A 228 -12.63 9.69 -1.44
C ALA A 228 -11.57 9.40 -0.36
N LEU A 229 -11.20 8.12 -0.18
CA LEU A 229 -10.15 7.72 0.76
C LEU A 229 -8.78 8.33 0.40
N GLN A 230 -8.47 8.49 -0.89
CA GLN A 230 -7.22 9.11 -1.32
C GLN A 230 -7.18 10.61 -0.98
N VAL A 231 -8.32 11.30 -1.03
CA VAL A 231 -8.45 12.70 -0.59
C VAL A 231 -8.29 12.79 0.92
N GLU A 232 -8.96 11.94 1.70
CA GLU A 232 -8.82 11.90 3.16
C GLU A 232 -7.36 11.64 3.58
N LEU A 233 -6.67 10.71 2.90
CA LEU A 233 -5.26 10.41 3.18
C LEU A 233 -4.36 11.64 2.94
N ARG A 234 -4.61 12.40 1.87
CA ARG A 234 -3.87 13.65 1.61
C ARG A 234 -4.14 14.70 2.68
N GLN A 235 -5.40 14.88 3.07
CA GLN A 235 -5.75 15.80 4.16
C GLN A 235 -5.10 15.38 5.48
N SER A 236 -5.07 14.08 5.78
CA SER A 236 -4.37 13.56 6.96
C SER A 236 -2.87 13.83 6.91
N ALA A 237 -2.23 13.66 5.75
CA ALA A 237 -0.81 13.95 5.57
C ALA A 237 -0.51 15.45 5.72
N GLU A 238 -1.38 16.33 5.20
CA GLU A 238 -1.28 17.78 5.37
C GLU A 238 -1.44 18.18 6.85
N MET A 239 -2.43 17.63 7.55
CA MET A 239 -2.61 17.85 8.99
C MET A 239 -1.41 17.36 9.80
N GLN A 240 -0.86 16.19 9.46
CA GLN A 240 0.35 15.68 10.11
C GLN A 240 1.55 16.59 9.86
N SER A 241 1.73 17.09 8.63
CA SER A 241 2.79 18.05 8.30
C SER A 241 2.63 19.38 9.04
N ALA A 242 1.39 19.86 9.21
CA ALA A 242 1.12 21.08 9.97
C ALA A 242 1.39 20.86 11.46
N ALA A 243 1.01 19.70 12.01
CA ALA A 243 1.27 19.34 13.40
C ALA A 243 2.77 19.23 13.69
N THR A 244 3.56 18.62 12.80
CA THR A 244 5.01 18.54 12.95
C THR A 244 5.66 19.91 12.88
N ALA A 245 5.23 20.78 11.95
CA ALA A 245 5.71 22.16 11.90
C ALA A 245 5.42 22.92 13.21
N ASN A 246 4.20 22.78 13.75
CA ASN A 246 3.84 23.39 15.04
C ASN A 246 4.68 22.84 16.20
N LEU A 247 4.93 21.54 16.25
CA LEU A 247 5.81 20.94 17.27
C LEU A 247 7.24 21.48 17.17
N THR A 248 7.78 21.63 15.96
CA THR A 248 9.13 22.22 15.80
C THR A 248 9.16 23.68 16.23
N ALA A 249 8.12 24.46 15.95
CA ALA A 249 8.02 25.85 16.39
C ALA A 249 7.94 25.96 17.92
N LEU A 250 7.14 25.10 18.57
CA LEU A 250 7.06 25.01 20.02
C LEU A 250 8.41 24.62 20.63
N GLN A 251 9.11 23.66 20.03
CA GLN A 251 10.44 23.25 20.49
C GLN A 251 11.45 24.40 20.40
N GLN A 252 11.40 25.22 19.34
CA GLN A 252 12.22 26.43 19.22
C GLN A 252 11.87 27.50 20.26
N GLN A 253 10.61 27.67 20.62
CA GLN A 253 10.21 28.58 21.69
C GLN A 253 10.70 28.08 23.05
N LEU A 254 10.60 26.77 23.29
CA LEU A 254 11.03 26.14 24.53
C LEU A 254 12.55 26.25 24.72
N THR A 255 13.34 26.06 23.66
CA THR A 255 14.79 26.27 23.72
C THR A 255 15.16 27.73 23.97
N LYS A 256 14.45 28.70 23.36
CA LYS A 256 14.63 30.12 23.66
C LYS A 256 14.31 30.45 25.11
N LEU A 257 13.21 29.94 25.65
CA LEU A 257 12.82 30.14 27.04
C LEU A 257 13.86 29.57 28.00
N ARG A 258 14.38 28.37 27.74
CA ARG A 258 15.48 27.79 28.53
C ARG A 258 16.75 28.63 28.48
N ALA A 259 17.15 29.11 27.31
CA ALA A 259 18.31 29.98 27.20
C ALA A 259 18.13 31.31 27.99
N LEU A 260 16.91 31.84 28.00
CA LEU A 260 16.54 33.03 28.78
C LEU A 260 16.57 32.76 30.29
N GLU A 261 16.05 31.61 30.72
CA GLU A 261 16.12 31.14 32.10
C GLU A 261 17.57 30.97 32.57
N GLU A 262 18.42 30.32 31.78
CA GLU A 262 19.85 30.19 32.05
C GLU A 262 20.53 31.56 32.11
N GLN A 263 20.21 32.48 31.20
CA GLN A 263 20.74 33.84 31.23
C GLN A 263 20.35 34.58 32.53
N PHE A 264 19.11 34.44 32.99
CA PHE A 264 18.67 35.02 34.26
C PHE A 264 19.32 34.35 35.46
N ARG A 265 19.45 33.02 35.46
CA ARG A 265 20.18 32.27 36.47
C ARG A 265 21.63 32.75 36.56
N PHE A 266 22.33 32.89 35.43
CA PHE A 266 23.70 33.41 35.40
C PHE A 266 23.80 34.87 35.85
N LYS A 267 22.84 35.73 35.50
CA LYS A 267 22.79 37.12 36.00
C LYS A 267 22.54 37.20 37.50
N MET A 268 21.71 36.33 38.06
CA MET A 268 21.51 36.21 39.50
C MET A 268 22.79 35.74 40.20
N VAL A 269 23.50 34.75 39.63
CA VAL A 269 24.77 34.25 40.20
C VAL A 269 25.92 35.25 40.07
N LYS A 270 25.96 36.06 39.00
CA LYS A 270 27.00 37.07 38.78
C LYS A 270 26.78 38.42 39.48
N GLY A 271 25.62 38.64 40.11
CA GLY A 271 25.36 39.88 40.86
C GLY A 271 25.46 41.15 40.01
N GLU A 272 25.13 41.11 38.70
CA GLU A 272 25.25 42.27 37.81
C GLU A 272 24.25 43.40 38.15
N THR A 273 23.23 43.13 38.96
CA THR A 273 22.34 44.13 39.56
C THR A 273 22.80 44.62 40.93
N GLY A 274 24.03 44.32 41.34
CA GLY A 274 24.63 44.79 42.60
C GLY A 274 24.19 44.04 43.85
N GLY A 275 23.39 42.99 43.72
CA GLY A 275 23.01 42.11 44.83
C GLY A 275 23.95 40.92 44.92
N VAL A 276 24.83 40.91 45.93
CA VAL A 276 25.52 39.70 46.37
C VAL A 276 24.53 38.93 47.25
N PHE A 277 24.03 37.79 46.77
CA PHE A 277 23.26 36.90 47.63
C PHE A 277 24.23 36.17 48.55
N VAL A 278 24.16 36.58 49.81
CA VAL A 278 24.84 35.94 50.91
C VAL A 278 23.80 35.04 51.57
N GLU A 279 24.03 33.73 51.59
CA GLU A 279 23.22 32.82 52.41
C GLU A 279 23.43 33.22 53.88
N ILE A 280 22.41 33.87 54.46
CA ILE A 280 22.40 34.22 55.88
C ILE A 280 22.00 32.95 56.63
N PRO A 281 22.90 32.33 57.42
CA PRO A 281 22.53 31.18 58.22
C PRO A 281 21.46 31.59 59.26
N ALA A 282 20.52 30.69 59.55
CA ALA A 282 19.30 31.01 60.31
C ALA A 282 19.56 31.52 61.74
N ASP A 283 20.78 31.36 62.25
CA ASP A 283 21.26 31.77 63.56
C ASP A 283 22.00 33.12 63.56
N ALA A 284 22.18 33.76 62.40
CA ALA A 284 22.88 35.03 62.30
C ALA A 284 22.06 36.16 62.95
N LYS A 285 22.66 36.82 63.96
CA LYS A 285 22.04 37.94 64.66
C LYS A 285 22.39 39.27 63.98
N PRO A 286 21.40 40.08 63.55
CA PRO A 286 21.67 41.43 63.07
C PRO A 286 22.18 42.31 64.21
N PHE A 287 23.11 43.22 63.91
CA PHE A 287 23.59 44.24 64.84
C PHE A 287 23.62 45.61 64.15
N GLU A 288 23.38 46.67 64.90
CA GLU A 288 23.42 48.03 64.35
C GLU A 288 24.78 48.68 64.58
N HIS A 289 25.33 49.30 63.53
CA HIS A 289 26.50 50.16 63.62
C HIS A 289 26.25 51.41 62.78
N GLN A 290 26.48 52.60 63.35
CA GLN A 290 26.30 53.88 62.63
C GLN A 290 24.90 54.06 61.96
N GLY A 291 23.84 53.52 62.56
CA GLY A 291 22.48 53.63 62.04
C GLY A 291 22.17 52.72 60.84
N GLN A 292 23.04 51.76 60.53
CA GLN A 292 22.83 50.72 59.53
C GLN A 292 22.88 49.33 60.19
N THR A 293 22.02 48.42 59.74
CA THR A 293 21.95 47.04 60.24
C THR A 293 22.94 46.16 59.46
N PHE A 294 23.86 45.53 60.17
CA PHE A 294 24.86 44.62 59.62
C PHE A 294 24.59 43.19 60.13
N ILE A 295 25.00 42.20 59.34
CA ILE A 295 24.99 40.78 59.73
C ILE A 295 26.42 40.29 59.64
N GLN A 296 26.96 39.77 60.74
CA GLN A 296 28.33 39.26 60.76
C GLN A 296 28.38 37.87 60.13
N MET A 297 28.95 37.79 58.94
CA MET A 297 29.36 36.56 58.28
C MET A 297 30.66 36.05 58.90
N LYS A 298 30.72 34.77 59.26
CA LYS A 298 31.98 34.09 59.62
C LYS A 298 32.68 33.55 58.39
#